data_AF-A0A1I0CH32-F1
#
_entry.id   AF-A0A1I0CH32-F1
#
_cell.length_a   1.000
_cell.length_b   1.000
_cell.length_c   1.000
_cell.angle_alpha   90.00
_cell.angle_beta   90.00
_cell.angle_gamma   90.00
#
_symmetry.space_group_name_H-M   'P 1'
#
loop_
_entity.id
_entity.type
_entity.pdbx_description
1 polymer ?
#
loop_
_entity_poly.entity_id
_entity_poly.type
_entity_poly.pdbx_seq_one_letter_code
_entity_poly.pdbx_strand_id
1 'polypeptide(L)'
;MSSTINLINKDMKKLNDLQKKKKLVIDKAKNLIDRLDNHEKMEIHIDKLKELIKKPGVEQKEELIEQKNILENKVKNVNKKEILTNLNEAKEEKVEINKKVKDYIHKLKVSKKKLGKENLKIMRNF
;
A
#
# COMPACT_ATOMS: atom_id res chain seq x y z
N MET A 1 -36.60 17.15 -6.48
CA MET A 1 -35.75 16.02 -6.04
C MET A 1 -35.21 16.31 -4.64
N SER A 2 -35.40 15.39 -3.69
CA SER A 2 -35.11 15.59 -2.27
C SER A 2 -33.63 15.90 -1.99
N SER A 3 -33.33 16.92 -1.18
CA SER A 3 -31.96 17.31 -0.81
C SER A 3 -31.17 16.15 -0.19
N THR A 4 -31.86 15.20 0.43
CA THR A 4 -31.32 13.94 0.98
C THR A 4 -30.69 13.05 -0.10
N ILE A 5 -31.29 12.95 -1.29
CA ILE A 5 -30.75 12.14 -2.41
C ILE A 5 -29.47 12.76 -2.96
N ASN A 6 -29.46 14.09 -3.14
CA ASN A 6 -28.26 14.81 -3.59
C ASN A 6 -27.11 14.67 -2.60
N LEU A 7 -27.40 14.71 -1.28
CA LEU A 7 -26.41 14.48 -0.24
C LEU A 7 -25.85 13.05 -0.27
N ILE A 8 -26.72 12.04 -0.44
CA ILE A 8 -26.30 10.63 -0.57
C ILE A 8 -25.39 10.44 -1.79
N ASN A 9 -25.73 11.01 -2.95
CA ASN A 9 -24.93 10.92 -4.16
C ASN A 9 -23.54 11.55 -3.96
N LYS A 10 -23.48 12.71 -3.30
CA LYS A 10 -22.21 13.38 -2.95
C LYS A 10 -21.35 12.54 -2.02
N ASP A 11 -21.95 11.96 -0.98
CA ASP A 11 -21.25 11.11 -0.01
C ASP A 11 -20.79 9.77 -0.64
N MET A 12 -21.56 9.20 -1.57
CA MET A 12 -21.18 8.02 -2.36
C MET A 12 -19.96 8.30 -3.25
N LYS A 13 -19.93 9.46 -3.93
CA LYS A 13 -18.76 9.87 -4.73
C LYS A 13 -17.50 9.94 -3.87
N LYS A 14 -17.59 10.59 -2.71
CA LYS A 14 -16.46 10.69 -1.77
C LYS A 14 -16.01 9.34 -1.24
N LEU A 15 -16.94 8.41 -0.97
CA LEU A 15 -16.59 7.05 -0.56
C LEU A 15 -15.82 6.32 -1.67
N ASN A 16 -16.25 6.44 -2.93
CA ASN A 16 -15.55 5.84 -4.07
C ASN A 16 -14.13 6.42 -4.21
N ASP A 17 -13.96 7.73 -4.06
CA ASP A 17 -12.65 8.39 -4.13
C ASP A 17 -11.73 7.91 -2.99
N LEU A 18 -12.24 7.77 -1.77
CA LEU A 18 -11.51 7.21 -0.63
C LEU A 18 -11.11 5.74 -0.87
N GLN A 19 -11.97 4.93 -1.48
CA GLN A 19 -11.67 3.53 -1.82
C GLN A 19 -10.58 3.44 -2.89
N LYS A 20 -10.60 4.30 -3.92
CA LYS A 20 -9.52 4.41 -4.91
C LYS A 20 -8.21 4.81 -4.25
N LYS A 21 -8.24 5.82 -3.37
CA LYS A 21 -7.06 6.25 -2.61
C LYS A 21 -6.50 5.12 -1.75
N LYS A 22 -7.37 4.38 -1.05
CA LYS A 22 -6.98 3.20 -0.25
C LYS A 22 -6.23 2.17 -1.10
N LYS A 23 -6.74 1.87 -2.30
CA LYS A 23 -6.10 0.93 -3.22
C LYS A 23 -4.70 1.41 -3.61
N LEU A 24 -4.57 2.68 -4.00
CA LEU A 24 -3.28 3.28 -4.36
C LEU A 24 -2.24 3.16 -3.24
N VAL A 25 -2.64 3.44 -2.00
CA VAL A 25 -1.73 3.34 -0.83
C VAL A 25 -1.29 1.90 -0.58
N ILE A 26 -2.20 0.93 -0.75
CA ILE A 26 -1.88 -0.49 -0.63
C ILE A 26 -0.90 -0.92 -1.73
N ASP A 27 -1.14 -0.49 -2.97
CA ASP A 27 -0.27 -0.84 -4.10
C ASP A 27 1.13 -0.21 -3.93
N LYS A 28 1.21 1.05 -3.44
CA LYS A 28 2.47 1.70 -3.06
C LYS A 28 3.21 0.90 -1.98
N ALA A 29 2.51 0.49 -0.92
CA ALA A 29 3.11 -0.28 0.16
C ALA A 29 3.65 -1.64 -0.30
N LYS A 30 2.93 -2.35 -1.18
CA LYS A 30 3.39 -3.61 -1.78
C LYS A 30 4.68 -3.42 -2.57
N ASN A 31 4.74 -2.40 -3.44
CA ASN A 31 5.94 -2.10 -4.21
C ASN A 31 7.16 -1.82 -3.30
N LEU A 32 6.96 -1.10 -2.20
CA LEU A 32 8.04 -0.84 -1.23
C LEU A 32 8.52 -2.12 -0.54
N ILE A 33 7.60 -3.03 -0.20
CA ILE A 33 7.94 -4.35 0.37
C ILE A 33 8.74 -5.17 -0.65
N ASP A 34 8.27 -5.26 -1.91
CA ASP A 34 8.98 -6.01 -2.96
C ASP A 34 10.41 -5.47 -3.17
N ARG A 35 10.60 -4.16 -3.06
CA ARG A 35 11.92 -3.53 -3.14
C ARG A 35 12.81 -3.89 -1.94
N LEU A 36 12.27 -3.98 -0.73
CA LEU A 36 13.01 -4.42 0.45
C LEU A 36 13.40 -5.89 0.35
N ASP A 37 12.46 -6.76 -0.07
CA ASP A 37 12.71 -8.19 -0.23
C ASP A 37 13.79 -8.45 -1.28
N ASN A 38 13.78 -7.70 -2.38
CA ASN A 38 14.83 -7.78 -3.39
C ASN A 38 16.19 -7.31 -2.87
N HIS A 39 16.21 -6.26 -2.05
CA HIS A 39 17.43 -5.79 -1.40
C HIS A 39 18.03 -6.85 -0.47
N GLU A 40 17.21 -7.47 0.38
CA GLU A 40 17.63 -8.54 1.30
C GLU A 40 18.13 -9.78 0.54
N LYS A 41 17.45 -10.18 -0.54
CA LYS A 41 17.92 -11.28 -1.41
C LYS A 41 19.29 -10.99 -2.01
N MET A 42 19.58 -9.75 -2.40
CA MET A 42 20.89 -9.37 -2.91
C MET A 42 21.96 -9.43 -1.82
N GLU A 43 21.66 -8.98 -0.60
CA GLU A 43 22.57 -9.10 0.56
C GLU A 43 22.93 -10.57 0.84
N ILE A 44 21.92 -11.45 0.90
CA ILE A 44 22.13 -12.90 1.07
C ILE A 44 22.98 -13.49 -0.07
N HIS A 45 22.75 -13.05 -1.30
CA HIS A 45 23.51 -13.53 -2.45
C HIS A 45 24.98 -13.10 -2.39
N ILE A 46 25.25 -11.86 -1.99
CA ILE A 46 26.60 -11.35 -1.77
C ILE A 46 27.33 -12.22 -0.74
N ASP A 47 26.67 -12.58 0.36
CA ASP A 47 27.30 -13.41 1.40
C ASP A 47 27.60 -14.83 0.91
N LYS A 48 26.71 -15.42 0.11
CA LYS A 48 26.98 -16.71 -0.56
C LYS A 48 28.20 -16.63 -1.49
N LEU A 49 28.34 -15.56 -2.28
CA LEU A 49 29.50 -15.35 -3.15
C LEU A 49 30.79 -15.22 -2.33
N LYS A 50 30.78 -14.48 -1.22
CA LYS A 50 31.94 -14.36 -0.32
C LYS A 50 32.39 -15.72 0.21
N GLU A 51 31.46 -16.59 0.60
CA GLU A 51 31.77 -17.93 1.07
C GLU A 51 32.34 -18.84 -0.03
N LEU A 52 31.85 -18.71 -1.27
CA LEU A 52 32.42 -19.44 -2.41
C LEU A 52 33.85 -19.01 -2.72
N ILE A 53 34.13 -17.70 -2.73
CA ILE A 53 35.46 -17.14 -3.03
C ILE A 53 36.53 -17.63 -2.04
N LYS A 54 36.15 -17.82 -0.76
CA LYS A 54 37.05 -18.31 0.30
C LYS A 54 37.44 -19.78 0.12
N LYS A 55 36.70 -20.58 -0.67
CA LYS A 55 37.02 -22.00 -0.83
C LYS A 55 38.32 -22.20 -1.64
N PRO A 56 39.16 -23.16 -1.25
CA PRO A 56 40.31 -23.57 -2.05
C PRO A 56 39.83 -24.29 -3.33
N GLY A 57 40.58 -24.16 -4.43
CA GLY A 57 40.32 -24.88 -5.68
C GLY A 57 39.18 -24.35 -6.56
N VAL A 58 38.62 -23.18 -6.27
CA VAL A 58 37.65 -22.53 -7.16
C VAL A 58 38.38 -21.87 -8.34
N GLU A 59 38.11 -22.34 -9.56
CA GLU A 59 38.76 -21.86 -10.79
C GLU A 59 38.21 -20.51 -11.26
N GLN A 60 36.93 -20.21 -11.01
CA GLN A 60 36.24 -18.99 -11.47
C GLN A 60 36.25 -17.85 -10.43
N LYS A 61 37.32 -17.72 -9.64
CA LYS A 61 37.37 -16.74 -8.53
C LYS A 61 37.19 -15.30 -8.99
N GLU A 62 37.82 -14.92 -10.09
CA GLU A 62 37.74 -13.55 -10.61
C GLU A 62 36.32 -13.17 -11.02
N GLU A 63 35.61 -14.08 -11.73
CA GLU A 63 34.22 -13.89 -12.12
C GLU A 63 33.29 -13.75 -10.91
N LEU A 64 33.47 -14.60 -9.88
CA LEU A 64 32.70 -14.50 -8.63
C LEU A 64 32.95 -13.18 -7.89
N ILE A 65 34.20 -12.67 -7.89
CA ILE A 65 34.55 -11.37 -7.31
C ILE A 65 33.85 -10.25 -8.07
N GLU A 66 33.84 -10.29 -9.41
CA GLU A 66 33.19 -9.29 -10.24
C GLU A 66 31.66 -9.27 -10.00
N GLN A 67 31.01 -10.43 -10.01
CA GLN A 67 29.58 -10.55 -9.69
C GLN A 67 29.26 -10.00 -8.29
N LYS A 68 30.11 -10.32 -7.29
CA LYS A 68 29.96 -9.80 -5.93
C LYS A 68 30.05 -8.27 -5.90
N ASN A 69 31.03 -7.68 -6.57
CA ASN A 69 31.22 -6.23 -6.62
C ASN A 69 30.05 -5.52 -7.32
N ILE A 70 29.51 -6.10 -8.40
CA ILE A 70 28.31 -5.58 -9.09
C ILE A 70 27.11 -5.56 -8.13
N LEU A 71 26.88 -6.64 -7.38
CA LEU A 71 25.78 -6.71 -6.42
C LEU A 71 25.99 -5.76 -5.23
N GLU A 72 27.21 -5.67 -4.68
CA GLU A 72 27.53 -4.71 -3.61
C GLU A 72 27.25 -3.27 -4.02
N ASN A 73 27.59 -2.89 -5.26
CA ASN A 73 27.29 -1.56 -5.79
C ASN A 73 25.78 -1.34 -5.92
N LYS A 74 25.02 -2.33 -6.40
CA LYS A 74 23.55 -2.25 -6.46
C LYS A 74 22.93 -2.08 -5.08
N VAL A 75 23.36 -2.87 -4.09
CA VAL A 75 22.89 -2.81 -2.70
C VAL A 75 23.21 -1.48 -2.04
N LYS A 76 24.42 -0.93 -2.24
CA LYS A 76 24.83 0.38 -1.71
C LYS A 76 23.99 1.54 -2.26
N ASN A 77 23.56 1.43 -3.52
CA ASN A 77 22.73 2.45 -4.16
C ASN A 77 21.26 2.40 -3.73
N VAL A 78 20.83 1.38 -2.98
CA VAL A 78 19.48 1.31 -2.42
C VAL A 78 19.42 2.07 -1.09
N ASN A 79 18.63 3.14 -1.05
CA ASN A 79 18.35 3.87 0.17
C ASN A 79 17.31 3.13 1.04
N LYS A 80 17.75 2.11 1.78
CA LYS A 80 16.89 1.28 2.66
C LYS A 80 16.13 2.12 3.69
N LYS A 81 16.77 3.16 4.24
CA LYS A 81 16.16 4.05 5.24
C LYS A 81 14.95 4.79 4.66
N GLU A 82 15.09 5.35 3.46
CA GLU A 82 14.00 6.02 2.76
C GLU A 82 12.85 5.07 2.44
N ILE A 83 13.14 3.84 1.98
CA ILE A 83 12.10 2.85 1.70
C ILE A 83 11.31 2.51 2.97
N LEU A 84 11.99 2.33 4.11
CA LEU A 84 11.35 2.07 5.40
C LEU A 84 10.50 3.26 5.88
N THR A 85 10.99 4.49 5.75
CA THR A 85 10.21 5.70 6.07
C THR A 85 8.94 5.76 5.22
N ASN A 86 9.07 5.63 3.90
CA ASN A 86 7.94 5.64 2.98
C ASN A 86 6.92 4.53 3.26
N LEU A 87 7.39 3.36 3.71
CA LEU A 87 6.53 2.24 4.08
C LEU A 87 5.74 2.53 5.36
N ASN A 88 6.36 3.17 6.35
CA ASN A 88 5.69 3.58 7.58
C ASN A 88 4.63 4.65 7.30
N GLU A 89 4.94 5.66 6.49
CA GLU A 89 3.97 6.67 6.05
C GLU A 89 2.77 6.03 5.33
N ALA A 90 3.01 5.06 4.44
CA ALA A 90 1.93 4.35 3.76
C ALA A 90 1.06 3.52 4.73
N LYS A 91 1.64 2.97 5.80
CA LYS A 91 0.88 2.26 6.85
C LYS A 91 0.00 3.23 7.63
N GLU A 92 0.53 4.38 8.03
CA GLU A 92 -0.23 5.42 8.74
C GLU A 92 -1.37 5.96 7.88
N GLU A 93 -1.09 6.27 6.61
CA GLU A 93 -2.10 6.75 5.66
C GLU A 93 -3.22 5.71 5.45
N LYS A 94 -2.87 4.42 5.36
CA LYS A 94 -3.86 3.33 5.26
C LYS A 94 -4.78 3.29 6.49
N VAL A 95 -4.26 3.48 7.69
CA VAL A 95 -5.05 3.52 8.93
C VAL A 95 -6.03 4.69 8.89
N GLU A 96 -5.56 5.88 8.52
CA GLU A 96 -6.39 7.07 8.45
C GLU A 96 -7.51 6.93 7.39
N ILE A 97 -7.18 6.42 6.20
CA ILE A 97 -8.16 6.18 5.13
C ILE A 97 -9.21 5.15 5.58
N ASN A 98 -8.81 4.08 6.26
CA ASN A 98 -9.74 3.08 6.78
C ASN A 98 -10.75 3.68 7.77
N LYS A 99 -10.29 4.57 8.65
CA LYS A 99 -11.17 5.31 9.57
C LYS A 99 -12.17 6.15 8.78
N LYS A 100 -11.70 6.98 7.83
CA LYS A 100 -12.56 7.82 6.98
C LYS A 100 -13.59 6.99 6.20
N VAL A 101 -13.19 5.86 5.62
CA VAL A 101 -14.10 4.94 4.92
C VAL A 101 -15.19 4.41 5.85
N LYS A 102 -14.82 3.97 7.06
CA LYS A 102 -15.78 3.46 8.05
C LYS A 102 -16.81 4.54 8.44
N ASP A 103 -16.34 5.77 8.66
CA ASP A 103 -17.19 6.90 9.01
C ASP A 103 -18.18 7.26 7.89
N TYR A 104 -17.72 7.32 6.63
CA TYR A 104 -18.58 7.57 5.47
C TYR A 104 -19.62 6.47 5.26
N ILE A 105 -19.24 5.20 5.43
CA ILE A 105 -20.19 4.08 5.37
C ILE A 105 -21.27 4.22 6.44
N HIS A 106 -20.89 4.58 7.67
CA HIS A 106 -21.84 4.80 8.74
C HIS A 106 -22.81 5.96 8.42
N LYS A 107 -22.27 7.09 7.98
CA LYS A 107 -23.06 8.26 7.55
C LYS A 107 -24.08 7.90 6.48
N LEU A 108 -23.66 7.17 5.44
CA LEU A 108 -24.53 6.72 4.36
C LEU A 108 -25.65 5.79 4.85
N LYS A 109 -25.35 4.87 5.78
CA LYS A 109 -26.37 4.00 6.40
C LYS A 109 -27.43 4.81 7.13
N VAL A 110 -27.03 5.84 7.88
CA VAL A 110 -27.96 6.73 8.59
C VAL A 110 -28.82 7.54 7.61
N SER A 111 -28.21 8.14 6.59
CA SER A 111 -28.95 8.90 5.56
C SER A 111 -29.96 8.03 4.81
N LYS A 112 -29.59 6.79 4.45
CA LYS A 112 -30.50 5.83 3.81
C LYS A 112 -31.69 5.47 4.70
N LYS A 113 -31.46 5.26 6.01
CA LYS A 113 -32.55 5.01 6.97
C LYS A 113 -33.52 6.20 7.07
N LYS A 114 -33.01 7.44 7.06
CA LYS A 114 -33.85 8.65 7.09
C LYS A 114 -34.72 8.75 5.83
N LEU A 115 -34.12 8.57 4.65
CA LEU A 115 -34.84 8.57 3.37
C LEU A 115 -35.98 7.53 3.34
N GLY A 116 -35.73 6.32 3.85
CA GLY A 116 -36.76 5.28 3.94
C GLY A 116 -37.94 5.69 4.83
N LYS A 117 -37.67 6.34 5.98
CA LYS A 117 -38.71 6.85 6.88
C LYS A 117 -39.50 8.00 6.25
N GLU A 118 -38.84 8.91 5.54
CA GLU A 118 -39.48 10.01 4.81
C GLU A 118 -40.45 9.47 3.75
N ASN A 119 -40.00 8.51 2.94
CA ASN A 119 -40.84 7.89 1.91
C ASN A 119 -42.05 7.15 2.50
N LEU A 120 -41.86 6.44 3.60
CA LEU A 120 -42.96 5.75 4.32
C LEU A 120 -44.01 6.74 4.87
N LYS A 121 -43.60 7.91 5.35
CA LYS A 121 -44.54 8.95 5.81
C LYS A 121 -45.37 9.50 4.66
N ILE A 122 -44.74 9.76 3.51
CA ILE A 122 -45.43 10.24 2.31
C ILE A 122 -46.48 9.22 1.88
N MET A 123 -46.13 7.92 1.77
CA MET A 123 -47.07 6.86 1.36
C MET A 123 -48.26 6.65 2.32
N ARG A 124 -48.17 7.07 3.58
CA ARG A 124 -49.29 6.98 4.54
C ARG A 124 -50.26 8.16 4.47
N ASN A 125 -49.85 9.25 3.81
CA ASN A 125 -50.63 10.48 3.68
C ASN A 125 -51.32 10.58 2.31
N PHE A 126 -51.21 9.56 1.47
CA PHE A 126 -51.90 9.36 0.20
C PHE A 126 -52.76 8.10 0.31
#